data_AF-A0AAD9PR38-F1
#
_entry.id   AF-A0AAD9PR38-F1
#
_cell.length_a   1.000
_cell.length_b   1.000
_cell.length_c   1.000
_cell.angle_alpha   90.00
_cell.angle_beta   90.00
_cell.angle_gamma   90.00
#
_symmetry.space_group_name_H-M   'P 1'
#
loop_
_entity.id
_entity.type
_entity.pdbx_description
1 polymer ?
#
loop_
_entity_poly.entity_id
_entity_poly.type
_entity_poly.pdbx_seq_one_letter_code
_entity_poly.pdbx_strand_id
1 'polypeptide(L)' 'MVRGSGFWKTLIKAVAVGEVIIFLGSYRVWHQMNTSRDYRKWMRFYKAAEIGGYVGAREADAEAWSKHTTDAKT' A
#
# COMPACT_ATOMS: atom_id res chain seq x y z
N MET A 1 27.31 18.50 -32.73
CA MET A 1 26.80 19.08 -31.46
C MET A 1 25.65 18.20 -30.94
N VAL A 2 25.93 17.24 -30.05
CA VAL A 2 24.93 16.30 -29.52
C VAL A 2 24.16 16.98 -28.37
N ARG A 3 23.07 17.69 -28.70
CA ARG A 3 22.15 18.30 -27.72
C ARG A 3 21.12 17.31 -27.13
N GLY A 4 21.20 16.01 -27.46
CA GLY A 4 20.25 15.00 -27.01
C GLY A 4 20.65 14.22 -25.74
N SER A 5 21.94 14.00 -25.49
CA SER A 5 22.38 13.04 -24.46
C SER A 5 22.14 13.49 -23.01
N GLY A 6 22.12 14.81 -22.76
CA GLY A 6 21.86 15.36 -21.43
C GLY A 6 20.40 15.21 -20.99
N PHE A 7 19.46 15.47 -21.89
CA PHE A 7 18.03 15.36 -21.62
C PHE A 7 17.61 13.91 -21.33
N TRP A 8 18.06 12.95 -22.15
CA TRP A 8 17.80 11.53 -21.93
C TRP A 8 18.39 11.00 -20.62
N LYS A 9 19.60 11.45 -20.23
CA LYS A 9 20.19 11.11 -18.93
C LYS A 9 19.36 11.64 -17.76
N THR A 10 18.82 12.85 -17.86
CA THR A 10 17.94 13.42 -16.83
C THR A 10 16.61 12.69 -16.76
N LEU A 11 16.00 12.35 -17.90
CA LEU A 11 14.76 11.57 -17.96
C LEU A 11 14.92 10.20 -17.29
N ILE A 12 15.98 9.45 -17.63
CA ILE A 12 16.23 8.13 -17.04
C ILE A 12 16.41 8.22 -15.52
N LYS A 13 17.16 9.22 -15.04
CA LYS A 13 17.30 9.47 -13.60
C LYS A 13 15.97 9.81 -12.94
N ALA A 14 15.14 10.65 -13.58
CA ALA A 14 13.84 11.02 -13.06
C ALA A 14 12.90 9.82 -12.98
N VAL A 15 12.91 8.93 -13.99
CA VAL A 15 12.15 7.68 -13.97
C VAL A 15 12.63 6.78 -12.84
N ALA A 16 13.94 6.56 -12.70
CA ALA A 16 14.48 5.72 -11.63
C ALA A 16 14.12 6.25 -10.23
N VAL A 17 14.23 7.57 -10.01
CA VAL A 17 13.80 8.19 -8.74
C VAL A 17 12.29 8.06 -8.55
N GLY A 18 11.51 8.24 -9.62
CA GLY A 18 10.06 8.06 -9.61
C GLY A 18 9.66 6.64 -9.20
N GLU A 19 10.30 5.62 -9.76
CA GLU A 19 10.06 4.21 -9.41
C GLU A 19 10.35 3.94 -7.93
N VAL A 20 11.45 4.46 -7.40
CA VAL A 20 11.79 4.31 -5.97
C VAL A 20 10.74 4.99 -5.09
N ILE A 21 10.30 6.21 -5.43
CA ILE A 21 9.27 6.92 -4.67
C ILE A 21 7.94 6.14 -4.69
N ILE A 22 7.53 5.64 -5.86
CA ILE A 22 6.31 4.85 -6.00
C ILE A 22 6.41 3.55 -5.20
N PHE A 23 7.55 2.86 -5.27
CA PHE A 23 7.80 1.64 -4.50
C PHE A 23 7.71 1.88 -3.00
N LEU A 24 8.42 2.90 -2.49
CA LEU A 24 8.41 3.25 -1.07
C LEU A 24 7.02 3.69 -0.58
N GLY A 25 6.30 4.47 -1.40
CA GLY A 25 4.93 4.88 -1.13
C GLY A 25 3.99 3.67 -1.03
N SER A 26 4.08 2.76 -2.00
CA SER A 26 3.29 1.52 -2.03
C SER A 26 3.60 0.63 -0.82
N TYR A 27 4.89 0.46 -0.49
CA TYR A 27 5.32 -0.29 0.69
C TYR A 27 4.77 0.34 1.98
N ARG A 28 4.82 1.67 2.12
CA ARG A 28 4.28 2.36 3.30
C ARG A 28 2.79 2.11 3.46
N VAL A 29 2.02 2.23 2.37
CA VAL A 29 0.57 1.95 2.40
C VAL A 29 0.32 0.50 2.79
N TRP A 30 1.00 -0.45 2.16
CA TRP A 30 0.89 -1.87 2.49
C TRP A 30 1.25 -2.15 3.96
N HIS A 31 2.35 -1.60 4.45
CA HIS A 31 2.81 -1.80 5.83
C HIS A 31 1.82 -1.21 6.84
N GLN A 32 1.31 0.01 6.60
CA GLN A 32 0.31 0.63 7.46
C GLN A 32 -1.02 -0.11 7.43
N MET A 33 -1.42 -0.63 6.27
CA MET A 33 -2.59 -1.51 6.19
C MET A 33 -2.39 -2.77 7.02
N ASN A 34 -1.21 -3.41 7.00
CA ASN A 34 -0.99 -4.63 7.77
C ASN A 34 -0.70 -4.41 9.26
N THR A 35 -0.43 -3.18 9.68
CA THR A 35 -0.10 -2.86 11.08
C THR A 35 -1.23 -2.13 11.82
N SER A 36 -2.06 -1.36 11.12
CA SER A 36 -3.11 -0.55 11.73
C SER A 36 -4.48 -0.79 11.11
N ARG A 37 -5.39 -1.30 11.95
CA ARG A 37 -6.80 -1.47 11.58
C ARG A 37 -7.51 -0.13 11.35
N ASP A 38 -7.12 0.92 12.06
CA ASP A 38 -7.72 2.26 11.88
C ASP A 38 -7.26 2.92 10.59
N TYR A 39 -6.02 2.65 10.15
CA TYR A 39 -5.57 3.07 8.82
C TYR A 39 -6.37 2.41 7.69
N ARG A 40 -6.71 1.12 7.80
CA ARG A 40 -7.61 0.43 6.85
C ARG A 40 -8.99 1.10 6.78
N LYS A 41 -9.55 1.49 7.93
CA LYS A 41 -10.83 2.20 8.01
C LYS A 41 -10.75 3.58 7.34
N TRP A 42 -9.70 4.35 7.64
CA TRP A 42 -9.48 5.69 7.08
C TRP A 42 -9.36 5.66 5.55
N MET A 43 -8.60 4.70 5.00
CA MET A 43 -8.43 4.52 3.55
C MET A 43 -9.70 4.04 2.84
N ARG A 44 -10.80 3.77 3.58
CA ARG A 44 -12.01 3.11 3.08
C ARG A 44 -11.70 1.79 2.37
N PHE A 45 -10.68 1.08 2.85
CA PHE A 45 -10.15 -0.13 2.22
C PHE A 45 -11.25 -1.16 1.94
N TYR A 46 -12.16 -1.39 2.89
CA TYR A 46 -13.26 -2.36 2.73
C TYR A 46 -14.20 -1.98 1.58
N LYS A 47 -14.47 -0.68 1.37
CA LYS A 47 -15.28 -0.23 0.24
C LYS A 47 -14.57 -0.48 -1.09
N ALA A 48 -13.25 -0.25 -1.14
CA ALA A 48 -12.46 -0.56 -2.33
C ALA A 48 -12.39 -2.07 -2.59
N ALA A 49 -12.26 -2.88 -1.54
CA ALA A 49 -12.25 -4.34 -1.63
C ALA A 49 -13.61 -4.90 -2.10
N GLU A 50 -14.71 -4.37 -1.59
CA GLU A 50 -16.07 -4.71 -2.03
C GLU A 50 -16.32 -4.33 -3.49
N ILE A 51 -15.85 -3.16 -3.93
CA ILE A 51 -15.89 -2.76 -5.36
C ILE A 51 -15.07 -3.72 -6.22
N GLY A 52 -13.95 -4.24 -5.69
CA GLY A 52 -13.14 -5.27 -6.32
C GLY A 52 -13.73 -6.69 -6.27
N GLY A 53 -14.95 -6.86 -5.72
CA GLY A 53 -15.65 -8.14 -5.64
C GLY A 53 -15.37 -8.96 -4.38
N TYR A 54 -14.58 -8.45 -3.43
CA TYR A 54 -14.33 -9.13 -2.15
C TYR A 54 -15.40 -8.75 -1.13
N VAL A 55 -16.52 -9.49 -1.16
CA VAL A 55 -17.64 -9.35 -0.23
C VAL A 55 -17.23 -9.94 1.13
N GLY A 56 -17.51 -9.23 2.23
CA GLY A 56 -17.17 -9.69 3.59
C GLY A 56 -15.77 -9.28 4.06
N ALA A 57 -15.06 -8.42 3.33
CA ALA A 57 -13.71 -7.93 3.67
C ALA A 57 -13.60 -7.42 5.11
N ARG A 58 -14.65 -6.78 5.61
CA ARG A 58 -14.72 -6.19 6.95
C ARG A 58 -14.87 -7.23 8.05
N GLU A 59 -15.62 -8.30 7.78
CA GLU A 59 -15.90 -9.40 8.71
C GLU A 59 -14.66 -10.31 8.82
N ALA A 60 -14.07 -10.67 7.67
CA ALA A 60 -12.81 -11.42 7.62
C ALA A 60 -11.66 -10.68 8.33
N ASP A 61 -11.58 -9.36 8.17
CA ASP A 61 -10.63 -8.53 8.92
C ASP A 61 -10.94 -8.51 10.42
N ALA A 62 -12.21 -8.35 10.81
CA ALA A 62 -12.58 -8.40 12.23
C ALA A 62 -12.18 -9.72 12.90
N GLU A 63 -12.32 -10.84 12.20
CA GLU A 63 -11.93 -12.17 12.67
C GLU A 63 -10.40 -12.37 12.73
N ALA A 64 -9.66 -11.92 11.71
CA ALA A 64 -8.20 -12.03 11.70
C ALA A 64 -7.55 -11.25 12.84
N TRP A 65 -8.07 -10.05 13.14
CA TRP A 65 -7.56 -9.22 14.22
C TRP A 65 -8.06 -9.65 15.61
N SER A 66 -9.24 -10.27 15.73
CA SER A 66 -9.72 -10.80 17.01
C SER A 66 -8.88 -11.99 17.48
N LYS A 67 -8.47 -12.88 16.56
CA LYS A 67 -7.56 -14.01 16.84
C LYS A 67 -6.20 -13.53 17.38
N HIS A 68 -5.63 -12.50 16.75
CA HIS A 68 -4.38 -11.86 17.22
C HIS A 68 -4.45 -11.30 18.65
N THR A 69 -5.64 -10.90 19.11
CA THR A 69 -5.81 -10.36 20.47
C THR A 69 -6.02 -11.45 21.52
N THR A 70 -6.39 -12.66 21.08
CA THR A 70 -6.66 -13.82 21.94
C THR A 70 -5.38 -14.58 22.25
N ASP A 71 -4.48 -14.74 21.26
CA ASP A 71 -3.16 -15.36 21.45
C ASP A 71 -2.20 -14.54 22.33
N ALA A 72 -2.41 -13.23 22.46
CA ALA A 72 -1.60 -12.37 23.34
C ALA A 72 -1.97 -12.51 24.84
N LYS A 73 -2.96 -13.33 25.18
CA LYS A 73 -3.46 -13.51 26.56
C LYS A 73 -3.24 -14.91 27.14
N THR A 74 -2.53 -15.79 26.43
CA THR A 74 -2.06 -17.11 26.90
C THR A 74 -0.55 -17.10 27.00
#